data_AF-A0A1E5CMZ9-F1
#
_entry.id   AF-A0A1E5CMZ9-F1
#
_cell.length_a   1.000
_cell.length_b   1.000
_cell.length_c   1.000
_cell.angle_alpha   90.00
_cell.angle_beta   90.00
_cell.angle_gamma   90.00
#
_symmetry.space_group_name_H-M   'P 1'
#
loop_
_entity.id
_entity.type
_entity.pdbx_description
1 polymer ?
#
loop_
_entity_poly.entity_id
_entity_poly.type
_entity_poly.pdbx_seq_one_letter_code
_entity_poly.pdbx_strand_id
1 'polypeptide(L)'
;MTWDKAQKQHQALEEWYNLSAIQFNELLIRHKSQIFMSKEFTLQELTTFWHPEKVHLHKILEDQIQSALNLANQLSQASTLLSEKIDTINGMTLTWQRLSAHCIKDNLIANHTASLKYVKSAQELKSDIIALMLKIETLEQRYIYEAKVLQDAHFMSDLEFNSKK
;
A
#
# COMPACT_ATOMS: atom_id res chain seq x y z
N MET A 1 18.98 14.32 -23.03
CA MET A 1 18.13 14.84 -21.94
C MET A 1 18.70 16.19 -21.54
N THR A 2 17.87 17.22 -21.37
CA THR A 2 18.30 18.56 -20.91
C THR A 2 18.08 18.69 -19.39
N TRP A 3 18.76 19.65 -18.76
CA TRP A 3 18.59 19.95 -17.33
C TRP A 3 17.13 20.21 -16.96
N ASP A 4 16.48 21.15 -17.67
CA ASP A 4 15.08 21.54 -17.43
C ASP A 4 14.12 20.33 -17.53
N LYS A 5 14.35 19.45 -18.53
CA LYS A 5 13.54 18.25 -18.69
C LYS A 5 13.74 17.26 -17.54
N ALA A 6 14.99 17.06 -17.10
CA ALA A 6 15.27 16.18 -15.96
C ALA A 6 14.65 16.72 -14.66
N GLN A 7 14.72 18.03 -14.43
CA GLN A 7 14.12 18.68 -13.27
C GLN A 7 12.60 18.57 -13.26
N LYS A 8 11.93 18.84 -14.38
CA LYS A 8 10.46 18.70 -14.49
C LYS A 8 9.99 17.27 -14.26
N GLN A 9 10.71 16.29 -14.81
CA GLN A 9 10.39 14.88 -14.59
C GLN A 9 10.62 14.45 -13.13
N HIS A 10 11.68 14.97 -12.49
CA HIS A 10 11.93 14.72 -11.07
C HIS A 10 10.80 15.30 -10.21
N GLN A 11 10.45 16.57 -10.40
CA GLN A 11 9.39 17.24 -9.64
C GLN A 11 8.04 16.53 -9.81
N ALA A 12 7.66 16.15 -11.03
CA ALA A 12 6.42 15.43 -11.27
C ALA A 12 6.36 14.08 -10.52
N LEU A 13 7.51 13.43 -10.32
CA LEU A 13 7.60 12.17 -9.60
C LEU A 13 7.49 12.37 -8.08
N GLU A 14 8.11 13.42 -7.54
CA GLU A 14 7.94 13.82 -6.14
C GLU A 14 6.49 14.23 -5.84
N GLU A 15 5.87 15.02 -6.71
CA GLU A 15 4.46 15.43 -6.59
C GLU A 15 3.53 14.21 -6.61
N TRP A 16 3.76 13.28 -7.53
CA TRP A 16 3.01 12.03 -7.60
C TRP A 16 3.14 11.21 -6.31
N TYR A 17 4.37 11.05 -5.80
CA TYR A 17 4.60 10.33 -4.54
C TYR A 17 3.90 11.01 -3.36
N ASN A 18 3.98 12.34 -3.26
CA ASN A 18 3.33 13.10 -2.20
C ASN A 18 1.81 12.89 -2.22
N LEU A 19 1.18 12.87 -3.41
CA LEU A 19 -0.24 12.55 -3.54
C LEU A 19 -0.56 11.12 -3.08
N SER A 20 0.24 10.14 -3.47
CA SER A 20 0.08 8.75 -3.02
C SER A 20 0.21 8.62 -1.49
N ALA A 21 1.17 9.34 -0.88
CA ALA A 21 1.36 9.35 0.56
C ALA A 21 0.16 10.01 1.29
N ILE A 22 -0.38 11.10 0.74
CA ILE A 22 -1.60 11.75 1.28
C ILE A 22 -2.78 10.78 1.25
N GLN A 23 -3.03 10.12 0.12
CA GLN A 23 -4.13 9.15 -0.03
C GLN A 23 -3.98 7.98 0.97
N PHE A 24 -2.76 7.49 1.16
CA PHE A 24 -2.49 6.46 2.17
C PHE A 24 -2.77 6.97 3.59
N ASN A 25 -2.35 8.19 3.93
CA ASN A 25 -2.59 8.76 5.24
C ASN A 25 -4.08 8.95 5.54
N GLU A 26 -4.87 9.38 4.56
CA GLU A 26 -6.34 9.47 4.68
C GLU A 26 -6.98 8.09 4.90
N LEU A 27 -6.51 7.07 4.20
CA LEU A 27 -6.93 5.69 4.44
C LEU A 27 -6.54 5.22 5.85
N LEU A 28 -5.32 5.52 6.30
CA LEU A 28 -4.83 5.12 7.61
C LEU A 28 -5.66 5.74 8.75
N ILE A 29 -6.12 6.98 8.59
CA ILE A 29 -7.04 7.62 9.54
C ILE A 29 -8.34 6.81 9.65
N ARG A 30 -8.95 6.43 8.52
CA ARG A 30 -10.16 5.60 8.50
C ARG A 30 -9.92 4.21 9.10
N HIS A 31 -8.78 3.59 8.80
CA HIS A 31 -8.40 2.30 9.39
C HIS A 31 -8.31 2.35 10.92
N LYS A 32 -7.80 3.45 11.49
CA LYS A 32 -7.68 3.57 12.97
C LYS A 32 -9.02 3.54 13.68
N SER A 33 -10.11 3.94 13.02
CA SER A 33 -11.48 3.83 13.54
C SER A 33 -12.19 2.52 13.20
N GLN A 34 -11.60 1.68 12.34
CA GLN A 34 -12.19 0.42 11.93
C GLN A 34 -12.13 -0.60 13.09
N ILE A 35 -13.29 -1.16 13.43
CA ILE A 35 -13.38 -2.29 14.36
C ILE A 35 -13.26 -3.57 13.54
N PHE A 36 -12.35 -4.44 13.95
CA PHE A 36 -12.10 -5.74 13.34
C PHE A 36 -12.72 -6.82 14.22
N MET A 37 -13.62 -7.61 13.67
CA MET A 37 -14.30 -8.67 14.42
C MET A 37 -13.30 -9.73 14.89
N SER A 38 -12.27 -10.02 14.10
CA SER A 38 -11.17 -10.93 14.47
C SER A 38 -10.34 -10.44 15.68
N LYS A 39 -10.45 -9.15 16.04
CA LYS A 39 -9.77 -8.58 17.20
C LYS A 39 -10.65 -8.55 18.44
N GLU A 40 -11.95 -8.36 18.27
CA GLU A 40 -12.91 -8.25 19.37
C GLU A 40 -13.44 -9.61 19.83
N PHE A 41 -13.43 -10.61 18.95
CA PHE A 41 -14.01 -11.93 19.20
C PHE A 41 -13.05 -13.05 18.86
N THR A 42 -13.13 -14.12 19.63
CA THR A 42 -12.47 -15.38 19.31
C THR A 42 -13.13 -16.07 18.11
N LEU A 43 -12.39 -16.95 17.45
CA LEU A 43 -12.94 -17.75 16.35
C LEU A 43 -14.20 -18.52 16.77
N GLN A 44 -14.22 -19.09 17.98
CA GLN A 44 -15.36 -19.84 18.49
C GLN A 44 -16.59 -18.95 18.69
N GLU A 45 -16.43 -17.74 19.23
CA GLU A 45 -17.54 -16.79 19.36
C GLU A 45 -18.08 -16.37 17.99
N LEU A 46 -17.20 -16.10 17.03
CA LEU A 46 -17.57 -15.78 15.66
C LEU A 46 -18.33 -16.93 14.99
N THR A 47 -17.95 -18.19 15.23
CA THR A 47 -18.70 -19.36 14.75
C THR A 47 -20.15 -19.36 15.26
N THR A 48 -20.40 -18.91 16.49
CA THR A 48 -21.77 -18.80 17.04
C THR A 48 -22.61 -17.70 16.40
N PHE A 49 -21.98 -16.71 15.75
CA PHE A 49 -22.70 -15.65 15.03
C PHE A 49 -23.25 -16.16 13.70
N TRP A 50 -22.68 -17.22 13.15
CA TRP A 50 -23.16 -17.93 11.97
C TRP A 50 -24.29 -18.92 12.23
N HIS A 51 -24.84 -18.98 13.46
CA HIS A 51 -26.00 -19.82 13.76
C HIS A 51 -27.18 -19.52 12.80
N PRO A 52 -27.90 -20.53 12.27
CA PRO A 52 -28.95 -20.34 11.26
C PRO A 52 -30.06 -19.37 11.66
N GLU A 53 -30.38 -19.29 12.95
CA GLU A 53 -31.39 -18.36 13.49
C GLU A 53 -30.94 -16.89 13.52
N LYS A 54 -29.63 -16.61 13.35
CA LYS A 54 -29.04 -15.27 13.43
C LYS A 54 -28.79 -14.64 12.06
N VAL A 55 -29.75 -14.78 11.14
CA VAL A 55 -29.65 -14.31 9.73
C VAL A 55 -29.21 -12.85 9.60
N HIS A 56 -29.62 -11.97 10.53
CA HIS A 56 -29.20 -10.56 10.52
C HIS A 56 -27.69 -10.37 10.74
N LEU A 57 -27.04 -11.24 11.51
CA LEU A 57 -25.59 -11.20 11.70
C LEU A 57 -24.84 -11.73 10.47
N HIS A 58 -25.40 -12.72 9.77
CA HIS A 58 -24.78 -13.25 8.54
C HIS A 58 -24.52 -12.14 7.54
N LYS A 59 -25.53 -11.30 7.27
CA LYS A 59 -25.38 -10.17 6.37
C LYS A 59 -24.27 -9.19 6.81
N ILE A 60 -24.21 -8.87 8.11
CA ILE A 60 -23.18 -7.96 8.65
C ILE A 60 -21.78 -8.55 8.44
N LEU A 61 -21.60 -9.84 8.72
CA LEU A 61 -20.32 -10.51 8.58
C LEU A 61 -19.92 -10.70 7.11
N GLU A 62 -20.87 -11.01 6.22
CA GLU A 62 -20.65 -11.06 4.78
C GLU A 62 -20.24 -9.69 4.21
N ASP A 63 -20.95 -8.63 4.59
CA ASP A 63 -20.61 -7.26 4.19
C ASP A 63 -19.20 -6.88 4.68
N GLN A 64 -18.82 -7.31 5.89
CA GLN A 64 -17.49 -7.09 6.45
C GLN A 64 -16.39 -7.88 5.72
N ILE A 65 -16.63 -9.15 5.40
CA ILE A 65 -15.72 -9.98 4.58
C ILE A 65 -15.49 -9.29 3.23
N GLN A 66 -16.56 -8.92 2.54
CA GLN A 66 -16.46 -8.29 1.21
C GLN A 66 -15.75 -6.94 1.26
N SER A 67 -16.07 -6.13 2.27
CA SER A 67 -15.41 -4.83 2.47
C SER A 67 -13.91 -4.98 2.73
N ALA A 68 -13.52 -5.94 3.58
CA ALA A 68 -12.13 -6.22 3.88
C ALA A 68 -11.37 -6.72 2.63
N LEU A 69 -11.94 -7.65 1.87
CA LEU A 69 -11.33 -8.16 0.63
C LEU A 69 -11.20 -7.08 -0.45
N ASN A 70 -12.22 -6.26 -0.63
CA ASN A 70 -12.18 -5.15 -1.60
C ASN A 70 -11.06 -4.16 -1.23
N LEU A 71 -10.94 -3.81 0.05
CA LEU A 71 -9.91 -2.88 0.51
C LEU A 71 -8.50 -3.49 0.43
N ALA A 72 -8.35 -4.78 0.74
CA ALA A 72 -7.10 -5.50 0.52
C ALA A 72 -6.67 -5.46 -0.95
N ASN A 73 -7.61 -5.71 -1.88
CA ASN A 73 -7.33 -5.63 -3.31
C ASN A 73 -6.92 -4.20 -3.76
N GLN A 74 -7.59 -3.16 -3.26
CA GLN A 74 -7.21 -1.76 -3.55
C GLN A 74 -5.80 -1.43 -3.03
N LEU A 75 -5.44 -1.92 -1.84
CA LEU A 75 -4.11 -1.76 -1.27
C LEU A 75 -3.06 -2.49 -2.12
N SER A 76 -3.35 -3.71 -2.56
CA SER A 76 -2.49 -4.50 -3.45
C SER A 76 -2.20 -3.77 -4.77
N GLN A 77 -3.25 -3.20 -5.38
CA GLN A 77 -3.14 -2.38 -6.59
C GLN A 77 -2.29 -1.13 -6.36
N ALA A 78 -2.48 -0.44 -5.23
CA ALA A 78 -1.68 0.72 -4.87
C ALA A 78 -0.19 0.37 -4.67
N SER A 79 0.12 -0.75 -4.01
CA SER A 79 1.49 -1.24 -3.86
C SER A 79 2.14 -1.56 -5.21
N THR A 80 1.37 -2.18 -6.12
CA THR A 80 1.83 -2.48 -7.48
C THR A 80 2.20 -1.20 -8.25
N LEU A 81 1.33 -0.19 -8.23
CA LEU A 81 1.59 1.10 -8.87
C LEU A 81 2.83 1.81 -8.31
N LEU A 82 3.08 1.69 -7.01
CA LEU A 82 4.31 2.20 -6.37
C LEU A 82 5.55 1.45 -6.85
N SER A 83 5.48 0.12 -6.94
CA SER A 83 6.55 -0.72 -7.45
C SER A 83 6.95 -0.36 -8.89
N GLU A 84 5.97 -0.12 -9.76
CA GLU A 84 6.21 0.30 -11.15
C GLU A 84 6.97 1.63 -11.26
N LYS A 85 6.89 2.51 -10.26
CA LYS A 85 7.64 3.77 -10.25
C LYS A 85 9.10 3.62 -9.85
N ILE A 86 9.50 2.51 -9.25
CA ILE A 86 10.90 2.27 -8.85
C ILE A 86 11.82 2.32 -10.06
N ASP A 87 11.42 1.72 -11.19
CA ASP A 87 12.22 1.75 -12.42
C ASP A 87 12.32 3.15 -13.02
N THR A 88 11.26 3.95 -12.90
CA THR A 88 11.28 5.37 -13.28
C THR A 88 12.29 6.15 -12.44
N ILE A 89 12.34 5.91 -11.12
CA ILE A 89 13.31 6.55 -10.22
C ILE A 89 14.75 6.08 -10.52
N ASN A 90 14.95 4.80 -10.82
CA ASN A 90 16.27 4.30 -11.21
C ASN A 90 16.75 5.00 -12.50
N GLY A 91 15.87 5.14 -13.50
CA GLY A 91 16.16 5.90 -14.72
C GLY A 91 16.45 7.38 -14.47
N MET A 92 15.73 8.00 -13.54
CA MET A 92 15.96 9.39 -13.10
C MET A 92 17.34 9.55 -12.45
N THR A 93 17.70 8.62 -11.57
CA THR A 93 18.99 8.59 -10.88
C THR A 93 20.14 8.51 -11.88
N LEU A 94 20.05 7.60 -12.85
CA LEU A 94 21.04 7.47 -13.93
C LEU A 94 21.12 8.74 -14.79
N THR A 95 19.98 9.39 -15.04
CA THR A 95 19.93 10.66 -15.80
C THR A 95 20.70 11.76 -15.07
N TRP A 96 20.49 11.92 -13.76
CA TRP A 96 21.22 12.91 -12.97
C TRP A 96 22.72 12.59 -12.84
N GLN A 97 23.09 11.32 -12.71
CA GLN A 97 24.49 10.90 -12.74
C GLN A 97 25.17 11.24 -14.06
N ARG A 98 24.50 11.02 -15.20
CA ARG A 98 25.02 11.39 -16.53
C ARG A 98 25.18 12.90 -16.69
N LEU A 99 24.20 13.69 -16.24
CA LEU A 99 24.30 15.15 -16.23
C LEU A 99 25.46 15.62 -15.35
N SER A 100 25.61 15.03 -14.17
CA SER A 100 26.73 15.31 -13.27
C SER A 100 28.09 15.07 -13.90
N ALA A 101 28.24 13.94 -14.60
CA ALA A 101 29.44 13.57 -15.33
C ALA A 101 29.71 14.46 -16.55
N HIS A 102 28.68 15.05 -17.15
CA HIS A 102 28.86 16.03 -18.22
C HIS A 102 29.29 17.40 -17.67
N CYS A 103 28.64 17.87 -16.59
CA CYS A 103 28.98 19.14 -15.98
C CYS A 103 30.43 19.19 -15.46
N ILE A 104 30.95 18.08 -14.91
CA ILE A 104 32.36 18.02 -14.49
C ILE A 104 33.33 18.11 -15.68
N LYS A 105 33.01 17.50 -16.83
CA LYS A 105 33.83 17.59 -18.05
C LYS A 105 33.87 19.00 -18.61
N ASP A 106 32.77 19.74 -18.48
CA ASP A 106 32.64 21.11 -18.97
C ASP A 106 33.08 22.17 -17.93
N ASN A 107 33.70 21.73 -16.82
CA ASN A 107 34.13 22.58 -15.71
C ASN A 107 32.99 23.41 -15.06
N LEU A 108 31.75 22.93 -15.15
CA LEU A 108 30.54 23.52 -14.56
C LEU A 108 30.33 22.96 -13.15
N ILE A 109 31.21 23.34 -12.22
CA ILE A 109 31.25 22.76 -10.86
C ILE A 109 29.94 22.94 -10.08
N ALA A 110 29.30 24.11 -10.18
CA ALA A 110 28.02 24.36 -9.50
C ALA A 110 26.91 23.39 -9.97
N ASN A 111 26.82 23.17 -11.29
CA ASN A 111 25.86 22.23 -11.87
C ASN A 111 26.19 20.78 -11.52
N HIS A 112 27.48 20.44 -11.46
CA HIS A 112 27.92 19.14 -10.98
C HIS A 112 27.44 18.88 -9.54
N THR A 113 27.70 19.82 -8.61
CA THR A 113 27.21 19.69 -7.23
C THR A 113 25.68 19.63 -7.14
N ALA A 114 24.97 20.46 -7.90
CA ALA A 114 23.50 20.46 -7.91
C ALA A 114 22.92 19.14 -8.46
N SER A 115 23.49 18.59 -9.52
CA SER A 115 23.06 17.28 -10.07
C SER A 115 23.28 16.13 -9.08
N LEU A 116 24.36 16.14 -8.29
CA LEU A 116 24.57 15.13 -7.23
C LEU A 116 23.52 15.23 -6.13
N LYS A 117 23.02 16.43 -5.81
CA LYS A 117 21.89 16.58 -4.88
C LYS A 117 20.63 15.91 -5.43
N TYR A 118 20.35 16.05 -6.72
CA TYR A 118 19.23 15.36 -7.35
C TYR A 118 19.41 13.84 -7.44
N VAL A 119 20.64 13.34 -7.60
CA VAL A 119 20.92 11.89 -7.47
C VAL A 119 20.53 11.41 -6.08
N LYS A 120 20.97 12.12 -5.03
CA LYS A 120 20.66 11.77 -3.65
C LYS A 120 19.15 11.84 -3.37
N SER A 121 18.48 12.91 -3.78
CA SER A 121 17.04 13.07 -3.58
C SER A 121 16.23 12.00 -4.34
N ALA A 122 16.65 11.58 -5.53
CA ALA A 122 16.01 10.44 -6.22
C ALA A 122 16.18 9.12 -5.45
N GLN A 123 17.35 8.90 -4.83
CA GLN A 123 17.58 7.72 -4.00
C GLN A 123 16.73 7.73 -2.72
N GLU A 124 16.60 8.90 -2.09
CA GLU A 124 15.73 9.11 -0.93
C GLU A 124 14.26 8.84 -1.31
N LEU A 125 13.79 9.39 -2.43
CA LEU A 125 12.44 9.13 -2.95
C LEU A 125 12.18 7.65 -3.19
N LYS A 126 13.17 6.89 -3.70
CA LYS A 126 13.05 5.44 -3.85
C LYS A 126 12.87 4.75 -2.50
N SER A 127 13.66 5.11 -1.50
CA SER A 127 13.54 4.56 -0.15
C SER A 127 12.18 4.88 0.48
N ASP A 128 11.68 6.08 0.25
CA ASP A 128 10.37 6.54 0.71
C ASP A 128 9.21 5.76 0.06
N ILE A 129 9.28 5.50 -1.25
CA ILE A 129 8.33 4.63 -1.95
C ILE A 129 8.33 3.22 -1.35
N ILE A 130 9.51 2.62 -1.15
CA ILE A 130 9.62 1.28 -0.57
C ILE A 130 9.02 1.26 0.84
N ALA A 131 9.29 2.28 1.65
CA ALA A 131 8.71 2.39 2.99
C ALA A 131 7.17 2.53 2.95
N LEU A 132 6.63 3.26 1.97
CA LEU A 132 5.18 3.37 1.78
C LEU A 132 4.55 2.04 1.34
N MET A 133 5.19 1.31 0.43
CA MET A 133 4.76 -0.03 0.00
C MET A 133 4.66 -1.00 1.19
N LEU A 134 5.68 -1.05 2.04
CA LEU A 134 5.66 -1.91 3.24
C LEU A 134 4.52 -1.57 4.21
N LYS A 135 4.20 -0.28 4.35
CA LYS A 135 3.05 0.16 5.17
C LYS A 135 1.72 -0.24 4.55
N ILE A 136 1.60 -0.16 3.23
CA ILE A 136 0.43 -0.61 2.46
C ILE A 136 0.24 -2.12 2.61
N GLU A 137 1.29 -2.91 2.40
CA GLU A 137 1.28 -4.37 2.52
C GLU A 137 0.90 -4.80 3.96
N THR A 138 1.44 -4.13 4.97
CA THR A 138 1.07 -4.39 6.37
C THR A 138 -0.42 -4.20 6.60
N LEU A 139 -1.01 -3.16 6.00
CA LEU A 139 -2.43 -2.87 6.11
C LEU A 139 -3.28 -3.85 5.32
N GLU A 140 -2.84 -4.22 4.11
CA GLU A 140 -3.46 -5.24 3.26
C GLU A 140 -3.58 -6.58 4.02
N GLN A 141 -2.48 -7.05 4.61
CA GLN A 141 -2.44 -8.31 5.34
C GLN A 141 -3.42 -8.32 6.53
N ARG A 142 -3.66 -7.18 7.17
CA ARG A 142 -4.67 -7.07 8.25
C ARG A 142 -6.09 -7.30 7.72
N TYR A 143 -6.43 -6.72 6.57
CA TYR A 143 -7.74 -6.92 5.97
C TYR A 143 -7.93 -8.33 5.41
N ILE A 144 -6.88 -8.92 4.82
CA ILE A 144 -6.90 -10.33 4.40
C ILE A 144 -7.13 -11.23 5.60
N TYR A 145 -6.42 -10.99 6.71
CA TYR A 145 -6.57 -11.77 7.93
C TYR A 145 -8.00 -11.68 8.50
N GLU A 146 -8.57 -10.47 8.58
CA GLU A 146 -9.95 -10.27 9.01
C GLU A 146 -10.94 -11.09 8.19
N ALA A 147 -10.88 -10.97 6.87
CA ALA A 147 -11.76 -11.71 5.97
C ALA A 147 -11.61 -13.22 6.16
N LYS A 148 -10.36 -13.70 6.28
CA LYS A 148 -10.06 -15.11 6.50
C LYS A 148 -10.66 -15.64 7.80
N VAL A 149 -10.47 -14.94 8.92
CA VAL A 149 -11.02 -15.39 10.22
C VAL A 149 -12.54 -15.49 10.18
N LEU A 150 -13.21 -14.54 9.52
CA LEU A 150 -14.67 -14.57 9.37
C LEU A 150 -15.17 -15.69 8.45
N GLN A 151 -14.43 -15.97 7.37
CA GLN A 151 -14.70 -17.09 6.47
C GLN A 151 -14.48 -18.44 7.15
N ASP A 152 -13.38 -18.58 7.91
CA ASP A 152 -13.07 -19.78 8.69
C ASP A 152 -14.16 -20.04 9.74
N ALA A 153 -14.64 -18.98 10.42
CA ALA A 153 -15.75 -19.08 11.37
C ALA A 153 -17.06 -19.58 10.71
N HIS A 154 -17.36 -19.10 9.50
CA HIS A 154 -18.53 -19.54 8.74
C HIS A 154 -18.43 -21.03 8.39
N PHE A 155 -17.28 -21.44 7.84
CA PHE A 155 -17.01 -22.82 7.48
C PHE A 155 -17.11 -23.77 8.69
N MET A 156 -16.57 -23.37 9.85
CA MET A 156 -16.70 -24.16 11.08
C MET A 156 -18.16 -24.32 11.52
N SER A 157 -18.96 -23.25 11.38
CA SER A 157 -20.38 -23.27 11.69
C SER A 157 -21.11 -24.32 10.83
N ASP A 158 -20.87 -24.31 9.53
CA ASP A 158 -21.46 -25.27 8.60
C ASP A 158 -21.13 -26.72 8.98
N LEU A 159 -19.89 -26.99 9.40
CA LEU A 159 -19.49 -28.33 9.87
C LEU A 159 -20.24 -28.73 11.16
N GLU A 160 -20.40 -27.82 12.12
CA GLU A 160 -21.09 -28.08 13.37
C GLU A 160 -22.59 -28.32 13.19
N PHE A 161 -23.24 -27.65 12.23
CA PHE A 161 -24.67 -27.85 11.98
C PHE A 161 -24.96 -29.04 11.06
N ASN A 162 -24.09 -29.32 10.09
CA ASN A 162 -24.25 -30.48 9.21
C ASN A 162 -23.90 -31.80 9.90
N SER A 163 -23.06 -31.80 10.94
CA SER A 163 -22.76 -32.99 11.73
C SER A 163 -23.83 -33.36 12.78
N LYS A 164 -24.79 -32.45 13.04
CA LYS A 164 -25.89 -32.64 13.99
C LYS A 164 -27.23 -33.03 13.34
N LYS A 165 -27.26 -33.18 12.01
CA LYS A 165 -28.39 -33.72 11.25
C LYS A 165 -28.13 -35.18 10.86
#